data_AF-A0A9X9A9F1-F1
#
_entry.id   AF-A0A9X9A9F1-F1
#
_cell.length_a   1.000
_cell.length_b   1.000
_cell.length_c   1.000
_cell.angle_alpha   90.00
_cell.angle_beta   90.00
_cell.angle_gamma   90.00
#
_symmetry.space_group_name_H-M   'P 1'
#
loop_
_entity.id
_entity.type
_entity.pdbx_description
1 polymer ?
#
loop_
_entity_poly.entity_id
_entity_poly.type
_entity_poly.pdbx_seq_one_letter_code
_entity_poly.pdbx_strand_id
1 'polypeptide(L)'
;PNIPAAQTVVVTFDVVIVQNPENEDILNQANVTASFQVNPNEPPVTINVPSNVVNTTVQSGNFEVVKAVNTDVATVGDVLVYTIEVINAGSVPATNVFFQDSIPQGTLFIENSVVVNGVLQEGADPELGFPLNNLPTGTSVIVTFEVLIDEIPQGNNVVNNANVTGDFLVNPTEPPITVTVPSNTVMTIVNSSGLNVMKSVSATEAGVGDTLTYTVRIQNSGTVTATNVSFLDPIPAGTTFVANSVTINGT
;
A
#
# COMPACT_ATOMS: atom_id res chain seq x y z
N PRO A 1 -26.33 49.23 15.25
CA PRO A 1 -26.35 50.23 16.35
C PRO A 1 -25.75 51.54 15.84
N ASN A 2 -26.19 52.69 16.33
CA ASN A 2 -25.53 53.96 16.01
C ASN A 2 -24.20 54.03 16.77
N ILE A 3 -23.13 54.47 16.09
CA ILE A 3 -21.83 54.72 16.71
C ILE A 3 -21.66 56.24 16.79
N PRO A 4 -21.79 56.86 17.98
CA PRO A 4 -21.61 58.30 18.11
C PRO A 4 -20.19 58.73 17.74
N ALA A 5 -20.01 60.03 17.44
CA ALA A 5 -18.71 60.58 17.11
C ALA A 5 -17.66 60.28 18.20
N ALA A 6 -16.47 59.86 17.78
CA ALA A 6 -15.36 59.46 18.64
C ALA A 6 -15.64 58.27 19.59
N GLN A 7 -16.74 57.54 19.40
CA GLN A 7 -17.01 56.30 20.13
C GLN A 7 -16.56 55.07 19.35
N THR A 8 -16.24 54.01 20.08
CA THR A 8 -15.86 52.71 19.50
C THR A 8 -16.88 51.67 19.89
N VAL A 9 -17.26 50.82 18.93
CA VAL A 9 -18.02 49.59 19.18
C VAL A 9 -17.13 48.41 18.85
N VAL A 10 -17.05 47.45 19.76
CA VAL A 10 -16.30 46.20 19.58
C VAL A 10 -17.31 45.11 19.24
N VAL A 11 -17.02 44.33 18.20
CA VAL A 11 -17.79 43.15 17.82
C VAL A 11 -16.87 41.94 17.96
N THR A 12 -17.30 40.94 18.73
CA THR A 12 -16.59 39.68 18.93
C THR A 12 -17.53 38.53 18.59
N PHE A 13 -17.00 37.50 17.93
CA PHE A 13 -17.70 36.27 17.64
C PHE A 13 -16.68 35.13 17.55
N ASP A 14 -17.12 33.91 17.85
CA ASP A 14 -16.29 32.72 17.79
C ASP A 14 -16.67 31.88 16.56
N VAL A 15 -15.68 31.21 15.99
CA VAL A 15 -15.86 30.22 14.92
C VAL A 15 -15.07 28.96 15.27
N VAL A 16 -15.53 27.81 14.81
CA VAL A 16 -14.86 26.53 15.00
C VAL A 16 -14.38 26.01 13.65
N ILE A 17 -13.13 25.55 13.60
CA ILE A 17 -12.56 24.88 12.42
C ILE A 17 -13.13 23.46 12.39
N VAL A 18 -13.95 23.14 11.39
CA VAL A 18 -14.61 21.82 11.26
C VAL A 18 -13.89 20.86 10.32
N GLN A 19 -12.94 21.35 9.52
CA GLN A 19 -12.10 20.58 8.61
C GLN A 19 -10.81 21.34 8.30
N ASN A 20 -9.76 20.63 7.87
CA ASN A 20 -8.53 21.27 7.41
C ASN A 20 -8.80 22.05 6.10
N PRO A 21 -8.38 23.33 5.99
CA PRO A 21 -8.47 24.06 4.72
C PRO A 21 -7.47 23.51 3.71
N GLU A 22 -7.79 23.61 2.40
CA GLU A 22 -6.98 23.02 1.32
C GLU A 22 -5.52 23.53 1.30
N ASN A 23 -5.28 24.76 1.73
CA ASN A 23 -3.95 25.39 1.75
C ASN A 23 -3.45 25.64 3.18
N GLU A 24 -4.04 24.98 4.18
CA GLU A 24 -3.71 25.19 5.61
C GLU A 24 -3.97 26.62 6.14
N ASP A 25 -4.41 27.57 5.30
CA ASP A 25 -4.69 28.95 5.69
C ASP A 25 -6.19 29.28 5.72
N ILE A 26 -6.60 30.01 6.77
CA ILE A 26 -7.94 30.62 6.89
C ILE A 26 -7.79 32.14 6.82
N LEU A 27 -8.25 32.71 5.70
CA LEU A 27 -8.29 34.16 5.49
C LEU A 27 -9.66 34.71 5.91
N ASN A 28 -9.66 35.79 6.69
CA ASN A 28 -10.90 36.47 7.10
C ASN A 28 -10.79 38.00 6.91
N GLN A 29 -11.87 38.62 6.43
CA GLN A 29 -11.98 40.06 6.23
C GLN A 29 -13.40 40.52 6.55
N ALA A 30 -13.52 41.56 7.38
CA ALA A 30 -14.79 42.20 7.66
C ALA A 30 -15.06 43.34 6.68
N ASN A 31 -16.33 43.70 6.52
CA ASN A 31 -16.73 44.85 5.73
C ASN A 31 -17.83 45.62 6.47
N VAL A 32 -17.64 46.94 6.60
CA VAL A 32 -18.56 47.81 7.34
C VAL A 32 -19.21 48.79 6.38
N THR A 33 -20.53 48.71 6.27
CA THR A 33 -21.34 49.72 5.59
C THR A 33 -21.93 50.67 6.64
N ALA A 34 -21.76 51.98 6.42
CA ALA A 34 -22.29 53.00 7.31
C ALA A 34 -22.88 54.17 6.51
N SER A 35 -23.97 54.75 7.01
CA SER A 35 -24.62 55.91 6.42
C SER A 35 -24.49 57.12 7.33
N PHE A 36 -24.06 58.25 6.78
CA PHE A 36 -23.82 59.50 7.48
C PHE A 36 -24.72 60.60 6.91
N GLN A 37 -25.56 61.20 7.74
CA GLN A 37 -26.30 62.41 7.38
C GLN A 37 -25.44 63.63 7.71
N VAL A 38 -24.61 64.05 6.74
CA VAL A 38 -23.66 65.16 6.93
C VAL A 38 -24.37 66.52 6.85
N ASN A 39 -25.33 66.65 5.93
CA ASN A 39 -26.21 67.81 5.82
C ASN A 39 -27.66 67.36 6.11
N PRO A 40 -28.37 67.95 7.09
CA PRO A 40 -29.74 67.56 7.42
C PRO A 40 -30.75 67.65 6.27
N ASN A 41 -30.49 68.50 5.27
CA ASN A 41 -31.39 68.75 4.15
C ASN A 41 -31.07 67.90 2.90
N GLU A 42 -30.02 67.07 2.94
CA GLU A 42 -29.62 66.18 1.85
C GLU A 42 -29.78 64.71 2.27
N PRO A 43 -29.92 63.79 1.30
CA PRO A 43 -29.90 62.35 1.60
C PRO A 43 -28.61 61.91 2.30
N PRO A 44 -28.63 60.90 3.18
CA PRO A 44 -27.42 60.37 3.81
C PRO A 44 -26.43 59.80 2.79
N VAL A 45 -25.14 59.98 3.06
CA VAL A 45 -24.04 59.39 2.29
C VAL A 45 -23.71 58.02 2.88
N THR A 46 -23.80 56.97 2.08
CA THR A 46 -23.39 55.62 2.46
C THR A 46 -21.97 55.34 1.99
N ILE A 47 -21.13 54.86 2.90
CA ILE A 47 -19.79 54.35 2.60
C ILE A 47 -19.72 52.87 2.96
N ASN A 48 -18.82 52.16 2.28
CA ASN A 48 -18.50 50.78 2.56
C ASN A 48 -16.98 50.65 2.68
N VAL A 49 -16.51 50.16 3.82
CA VAL A 49 -15.08 50.11 4.14
C VAL A 49 -14.71 48.70 4.60
N PRO A 50 -13.82 48.00 3.88
CA PRO A 50 -13.31 46.72 4.34
C PRO A 50 -12.28 46.90 5.47
N SER A 51 -12.18 45.92 6.36
CA SER A 51 -11.04 45.81 7.27
C SER A 51 -9.80 45.32 6.53
N ASN A 52 -8.67 45.25 7.23
CA ASN A 52 -7.56 44.41 6.78
C ASN A 52 -7.97 42.92 6.74
N VAL A 53 -7.23 42.13 5.95
CA VAL A 53 -7.32 40.67 5.99
C VAL A 53 -6.47 40.17 7.16
N VAL A 54 -6.96 39.18 7.88
CA VAL A 54 -6.18 38.38 8.84
C VAL A 54 -6.03 36.96 8.31
N ASN A 55 -4.88 36.34 8.57
CA ASN A 55 -4.59 34.95 8.23
C ASN A 55 -4.36 34.12 9.49
N THR A 56 -4.97 32.95 9.55
CA THR A 56 -4.73 31.93 10.56
C THR A 56 -4.28 30.65 9.88
N THR A 57 -3.07 30.19 10.16
CA THR A 57 -2.55 28.91 9.67
C THR A 57 -3.00 27.77 10.59
N VAL A 58 -3.51 26.70 9.99
CA VAL A 58 -4.01 25.48 10.62
C VAL A 58 -2.92 24.42 10.49
N GLN A 59 -2.52 23.85 11.63
CA GLN A 59 -1.51 22.80 11.63
C GLN A 59 -2.13 21.43 11.37
N SER A 60 -1.42 20.58 10.64
CA SER A 60 -1.86 19.25 10.25
C SER A 60 -0.80 18.19 10.56
N GLY A 61 -1.24 16.96 10.82
CA GLY A 61 -0.40 15.78 10.94
C GLY A 61 -0.75 14.78 9.84
N ASN A 62 0.23 14.39 9.03
CA ASN A 62 0.01 13.47 7.91
C ASN A 62 1.30 12.75 7.52
N PHE A 63 1.16 11.54 6.99
CA PHE A 63 2.23 10.80 6.34
C PHE A 63 1.86 10.51 4.88
N GLU A 64 2.87 10.49 4.02
CA GLU A 64 2.81 9.80 2.73
C GLU A 64 3.74 8.58 2.82
N VAL A 65 3.22 7.39 2.48
CA VAL A 65 3.96 6.13 2.62
C VAL A 65 3.91 5.39 1.28
N VAL A 66 5.07 5.18 0.68
CA VAL A 66 5.21 4.50 -0.62
C VAL A 66 6.07 3.27 -0.46
N LYS A 67 5.55 2.12 -0.91
CA LYS A 67 6.21 0.82 -0.87
C LYS A 67 6.49 0.32 -2.29
N ALA A 68 7.68 -0.23 -2.50
CA ALA A 68 8.12 -0.90 -3.70
C ALA A 68 8.67 -2.30 -3.37
N VAL A 69 8.63 -3.19 -4.36
CA VAL A 69 9.29 -4.50 -4.36
C VAL A 69 10.25 -4.56 -5.55
N ASN A 70 11.35 -5.29 -5.42
CA ASN A 70 12.39 -5.36 -6.45
C ASN A 70 11.97 -6.10 -7.75
N THR A 71 10.93 -6.94 -7.70
CA THR A 71 10.46 -7.70 -8.87
C THR A 71 8.97 -8.01 -8.80
N ASP A 72 8.30 -7.97 -9.96
CA ASP A 72 6.89 -8.35 -10.11
C ASP A 72 6.71 -9.85 -10.35
N VAL A 73 7.79 -10.58 -10.65
CA VAL A 73 7.77 -12.03 -10.92
C VAL A 73 8.97 -12.71 -10.25
N ALA A 74 8.73 -13.83 -9.58
CA ALA A 74 9.74 -14.61 -8.87
C ALA A 74 9.39 -16.11 -8.84
N THR A 75 10.25 -16.92 -8.23
CA THR A 75 10.08 -18.35 -7.98
C THR A 75 10.42 -18.68 -6.52
N VAL A 76 10.07 -19.88 -6.06
CA VAL A 76 10.45 -20.33 -4.71
C VAL A 76 11.98 -20.37 -4.58
N GLY A 77 12.50 -19.76 -3.51
CA GLY A 77 13.92 -19.57 -3.25
C GLY A 77 14.45 -18.18 -3.60
N ASP A 78 13.70 -17.37 -4.34
CA ASP A 78 14.06 -15.97 -4.60
C ASP A 78 13.83 -15.08 -3.37
N VAL A 79 14.62 -14.01 -3.27
CA VAL A 79 14.49 -13.00 -2.21
C VAL A 79 13.78 -11.77 -2.75
N LEU A 80 12.73 -11.35 -2.07
CA LEU A 80 12.06 -10.08 -2.30
C LEU A 80 12.63 -9.03 -1.36
N VAL A 81 13.04 -7.92 -1.95
CA VAL A 81 13.52 -6.75 -1.22
C VAL A 81 12.43 -5.70 -1.25
N TYR A 82 11.88 -5.38 -0.08
CA TYR A 82 10.93 -4.28 0.07
C TYR A 82 11.66 -2.98 0.37
N THR A 83 11.24 -1.91 -0.28
CA THR A 83 11.69 -0.53 -0.01
C THR A 83 10.48 0.32 0.32
N ILE A 84 10.49 0.99 1.46
CA ILE A 84 9.41 1.83 1.94
C ILE A 84 9.96 3.23 2.20
N GLU A 85 9.41 4.23 1.53
CA GLU A 85 9.66 5.64 1.83
C GLU A 85 8.51 6.17 2.68
N VAL A 86 8.84 6.76 3.82
CA VAL A 86 7.92 7.39 4.75
C VAL A 86 8.22 8.88 4.78
N ILE A 87 7.28 9.71 4.36
CA ILE A 87 7.41 11.17 4.28
C ILE A 87 6.48 11.79 5.32
N ASN A 88 6.98 12.71 6.13
CA ASN A 88 6.11 13.58 6.92
C ASN A 88 5.54 14.68 6.01
N ALA A 89 4.32 14.46 5.56
CA ALA A 89 3.56 15.37 4.70
C ALA A 89 2.63 16.32 5.47
N GLY A 90 2.68 16.29 6.81
CA GLY A 90 1.98 17.25 7.66
C GLY A 90 2.74 18.59 7.75
N SER A 91 2.24 19.50 8.59
CA SER A 91 2.84 20.81 8.82
C SER A 91 3.70 20.86 10.09
N VAL A 92 3.66 19.83 10.94
CA VAL A 92 4.42 19.72 12.20
C VAL A 92 5.27 18.45 12.24
N PRO A 93 6.35 18.41 13.05
CA PRO A 93 7.17 17.21 13.19
C PRO A 93 6.36 16.00 13.70
N ALA A 94 6.62 14.84 13.12
CA ALA A 94 6.09 13.57 13.60
C ALA A 94 7.01 13.01 14.69
N THR A 95 6.40 12.56 15.79
CA THR A 95 7.10 11.95 16.92
C THR A 95 6.55 10.56 17.20
N ASN A 96 7.25 9.75 17.99
CA ASN A 96 6.85 8.35 18.28
C ASN A 96 6.54 7.56 17.00
N VAL A 97 7.33 7.79 15.95
CA VAL A 97 7.09 7.17 14.64
C VAL A 97 7.35 5.68 14.79
N PHE A 98 6.40 4.86 14.34
CA PHE A 98 6.43 3.41 14.46
C PHE A 98 6.09 2.78 13.12
N PHE A 99 6.96 1.90 12.64
CA PHE A 99 6.78 1.18 11.38
C PHE A 99 6.39 -0.26 11.67
N GLN A 100 5.41 -0.79 10.94
CA GLN A 100 5.01 -2.20 10.99
C GLN A 100 4.61 -2.69 9.60
N ASP A 101 4.98 -3.92 9.27
CA ASP A 101 4.73 -4.52 7.96
C ASP A 101 4.63 -6.05 8.13
N SER A 102 3.46 -6.61 7.88
CA SER A 102 3.22 -8.03 8.07
C SER A 102 3.93 -8.87 7.01
N ILE A 103 4.56 -9.96 7.42
CA ILE A 103 5.25 -10.88 6.54
C ILE A 103 4.22 -11.67 5.73
N PRO A 104 4.22 -11.56 4.39
CA PRO A 104 3.24 -12.25 3.55
C PRO A 104 3.33 -13.78 3.66
N GLN A 105 2.18 -14.45 3.51
CA GLN A 105 2.14 -15.91 3.40
C GLN A 105 3.01 -16.41 2.24
N GLY A 106 3.67 -17.56 2.42
CA GLY A 106 4.60 -18.13 1.45
C GLY A 106 5.94 -17.40 1.40
N THR A 107 6.21 -16.57 2.40
CA THR A 107 7.52 -15.96 2.60
C THR A 107 7.99 -16.07 4.05
N LEU A 108 9.30 -16.02 4.24
CA LEU A 108 9.97 -15.95 5.53
C LEU A 108 10.78 -14.67 5.62
N PHE A 109 10.65 -13.94 6.73
CA PHE A 109 11.51 -12.79 7.01
C PHE A 109 12.97 -13.22 7.13
N ILE A 110 13.87 -12.48 6.48
CA ILE A 110 15.30 -12.66 6.63
C ILE A 110 15.75 -11.80 7.81
N GLU A 111 16.05 -12.44 8.94
CA GLU A 111 16.53 -11.75 10.14
C GLU A 111 17.76 -10.88 9.85
N ASN A 112 17.85 -9.72 10.53
CA ASN A 112 18.92 -8.74 10.35
C ASN A 112 19.04 -8.21 8.91
N SER A 113 17.93 -8.14 8.16
CA SER A 113 17.87 -7.48 6.85
C SER A 113 17.32 -6.04 6.91
N VAL A 114 16.80 -5.60 8.06
CA VAL A 114 16.18 -4.27 8.19
C VAL A 114 17.25 -3.18 8.15
N VAL A 115 17.09 -2.23 7.24
CA VAL A 115 17.97 -1.07 7.09
C VAL A 115 17.12 0.20 7.08
N VAL A 116 17.54 1.21 7.84
CA VAL A 116 16.88 2.52 7.92
C VAL A 116 17.88 3.59 7.48
N ASN A 117 17.57 4.33 6.41
CA ASN A 117 18.47 5.32 5.79
C ASN A 117 19.90 4.78 5.53
N GLY A 118 20.00 3.52 5.09
CA GLY A 118 21.28 2.86 4.82
C GLY A 118 22.01 2.31 6.05
N VAL A 119 21.42 2.43 7.25
CA VAL A 119 21.98 1.91 8.51
C VAL A 119 21.22 0.65 8.94
N LEU A 120 21.95 -0.46 9.11
CA LEU A 120 21.40 -1.71 9.64
C LEU A 120 20.77 -1.52 11.03
N GLN A 121 19.57 -2.07 11.21
CA GLN A 121 18.86 -2.11 12.48
C GLN A 121 18.86 -3.54 13.00
N GLU A 122 19.84 -3.89 13.83
CA GLU A 122 19.95 -5.25 14.39
C GLU A 122 18.74 -5.58 15.28
N GLY A 123 18.17 -6.77 15.09
CA GLY A 123 17.02 -7.24 15.86
C GLY A 123 15.69 -6.54 15.56
N ALA A 124 15.64 -5.61 14.60
CA ALA A 124 14.37 -5.07 14.13
C ALA A 124 13.59 -6.14 13.34
N ASP A 125 12.30 -6.23 13.63
CA ASP A 125 11.37 -7.18 13.02
C ASP A 125 10.16 -6.41 12.47
N PRO A 126 9.93 -6.39 11.14
CA PRO A 126 8.78 -5.72 10.55
C PRO A 126 7.42 -6.24 11.03
N GLU A 127 7.30 -7.53 11.36
CA GLU A 127 6.03 -8.15 11.82
C GLU A 127 5.61 -7.59 13.18
N LEU A 128 6.57 -7.53 14.11
CA LEU A 128 6.38 -6.95 15.44
C LEU A 128 6.31 -5.41 15.38
N GLY A 129 6.93 -4.84 14.35
CA GLY A 129 7.13 -3.41 14.19
C GLY A 129 8.29 -2.87 15.05
N PHE A 130 8.75 -1.68 14.70
CA PHE A 130 9.86 -1.02 15.39
C PHE A 130 9.78 0.51 15.30
N PRO A 131 10.35 1.23 16.29
CA PRO A 131 10.36 2.69 16.27
C PRO A 131 11.31 3.22 15.21
N LEU A 132 10.92 4.34 14.60
CA LEU A 132 11.76 5.19 13.77
C LEU A 132 12.10 6.47 14.54
N ASN A 133 13.12 7.19 14.06
CA ASN A 133 13.41 8.52 14.59
C ASN A 133 12.23 9.48 14.31
N ASN A 134 12.15 10.56 15.08
CA ASN A 134 11.23 11.65 14.78
C ASN A 134 11.49 12.20 13.37
N LEU A 135 10.43 12.49 12.62
CA LEU A 135 10.50 13.04 11.28
C LEU A 135 10.14 14.54 11.30
N PRO A 136 11.09 15.45 11.09
CA PRO A 136 10.77 16.85 10.81
C PRO A 136 9.83 17.00 9.61
N THR A 137 9.08 18.11 9.60
CA THR A 137 8.18 18.48 8.51
C THR A 137 8.87 18.41 7.14
N GLY A 138 8.25 17.74 6.17
CA GLY A 138 8.74 17.64 4.79
C GLY A 138 9.97 16.74 4.61
N THR A 139 10.42 16.02 5.64
CA THR A 139 11.53 15.06 5.53
C THR A 139 11.02 13.63 5.34
N SER A 140 11.89 12.76 4.82
CA SER A 140 11.60 11.35 4.64
C SER A 140 12.63 10.43 5.30
N VAL A 141 12.19 9.19 5.54
CA VAL A 141 13.03 8.07 5.94
C VAL A 141 12.75 6.88 5.02
N ILE A 142 13.80 6.16 4.65
CA ILE A 142 13.72 4.96 3.83
C ILE A 142 13.97 3.74 4.73
N VAL A 143 13.04 2.80 4.70
CA VAL A 143 13.13 1.49 5.36
C VAL A 143 13.25 0.42 4.27
N THR A 144 14.20 -0.49 4.38
CA THR A 144 14.27 -1.68 3.53
C THR A 144 14.35 -2.94 4.38
N PHE A 145 13.79 -4.04 3.90
CA PHE A 145 13.95 -5.35 4.50
C PHE A 145 13.72 -6.45 3.46
N GLU A 146 14.18 -7.66 3.76
CA GLU A 146 14.16 -8.79 2.83
C GLU A 146 13.29 -9.94 3.35
N VAL A 147 12.57 -10.59 2.43
CA VAL A 147 11.85 -11.84 2.68
C VAL A 147 12.24 -12.89 1.64
N LEU A 148 12.37 -14.14 2.05
CA LEU A 148 12.61 -15.30 1.19
C LEU A 148 11.26 -15.93 0.80
N ILE A 149 11.04 -16.21 -0.48
CA ILE A 149 9.88 -17.02 -0.90
C ILE A 149 10.17 -18.49 -0.57
N ASP A 150 9.49 -19.05 0.42
CA ASP A 150 9.75 -20.41 0.92
C ASP A 150 8.79 -21.47 0.33
N GLU A 151 7.59 -21.05 -0.04
CA GLU A 151 6.60 -21.87 -0.74
C GLU A 151 5.76 -21.05 -1.73
N ILE A 152 4.99 -21.73 -2.56
CA ILE A 152 4.07 -21.06 -3.49
C ILE A 152 2.83 -20.62 -2.69
N PRO A 153 2.58 -19.30 -2.55
CA PRO A 153 1.42 -18.83 -1.82
C PRO A 153 0.11 -19.20 -2.53
N GLN A 154 -0.98 -19.23 -1.77
CA GLN A 154 -2.31 -19.44 -2.35
C GLN A 154 -2.60 -18.37 -3.39
N GLY A 155 -2.97 -18.79 -4.60
CA GLY A 155 -3.23 -17.86 -5.72
C GLY A 155 -1.97 -17.38 -6.44
N ASN A 156 -0.79 -17.90 -6.10
CA ASN A 156 0.50 -17.62 -6.73
C ASN A 156 0.96 -16.16 -6.64
N ASN A 157 0.44 -15.39 -5.67
CA ASN A 157 0.80 -13.99 -5.49
C ASN A 157 1.29 -13.76 -4.06
N VAL A 158 2.45 -13.15 -3.93
CA VAL A 158 2.89 -12.50 -2.69
C VAL A 158 2.38 -11.06 -2.74
N VAL A 159 1.54 -10.68 -1.78
CA VAL A 159 0.97 -9.33 -1.69
C VAL A 159 1.42 -8.71 -0.38
N ASN A 160 1.89 -7.46 -0.42
CA ASN A 160 2.37 -6.79 0.78
C ASN A 160 2.01 -5.30 0.86
N ASN A 161 1.80 -4.78 2.08
CA ASN A 161 1.66 -3.37 2.41
C ASN A 161 2.13 -3.10 3.85
N ALA A 162 2.69 -1.92 4.08
CA ALA A 162 3.15 -1.46 5.39
C ALA A 162 2.11 -0.57 6.07
N ASN A 163 2.28 -0.32 7.37
CA ASN A 163 1.63 0.74 8.14
C ASN A 163 2.68 1.58 8.87
N VAL A 164 2.44 2.89 8.92
CA VAL A 164 3.21 3.82 9.74
C VAL A 164 2.27 4.53 10.69
N THR A 165 2.63 4.56 11.96
CA THR A 165 1.94 5.33 13.00
C THR A 165 2.87 6.42 13.54
N GLY A 166 2.32 7.55 13.94
CA GLY A 166 3.07 8.60 14.62
C GLY A 166 2.17 9.65 15.25
N ASP A 167 2.75 10.40 16.18
CA ASP A 167 2.08 11.45 16.95
C ASP A 167 2.46 12.85 16.45
N PHE A 168 1.45 13.71 16.32
CA PHE A 168 1.56 15.08 15.84
C PHE A 168 0.94 16.06 16.84
N LEU A 169 1.73 17.02 17.33
CA LEU A 169 1.23 18.12 18.16
C LEU A 169 0.74 19.27 17.27
N VAL A 170 -0.51 19.19 16.81
CA VAL A 170 -1.12 20.19 15.92
C VAL A 170 -1.77 21.37 16.67
N ASN A 171 -1.98 21.21 17.97
CA ASN A 171 -2.41 22.29 18.85
C ASN A 171 -1.54 22.28 20.12
N PRO A 172 -0.77 23.34 20.41
CA PRO A 172 0.11 23.40 21.59
C PRO A 172 -0.60 23.27 22.95
N THR A 173 -1.93 23.48 23.00
CA THR A 173 -2.71 23.39 24.24
C THR A 173 -3.42 22.06 24.44
N GLU A 174 -3.37 21.16 23.46
CA GLU A 174 -4.03 19.85 23.50
C GLU A 174 -2.98 18.73 23.44
N PRO A 175 -3.33 17.49 23.82
CA PRO A 175 -2.47 16.34 23.57
C PRO A 175 -2.19 16.13 22.07
N PRO A 176 -1.06 15.49 21.70
CA PRO A 176 -0.82 15.09 20.32
C PRO A 176 -1.93 14.17 19.78
N ILE A 177 -2.20 14.29 18.49
CA ILE A 177 -3.04 13.32 17.76
C ILE A 177 -2.16 12.19 17.22
N THR A 178 -2.68 10.97 17.22
CA THR A 178 -2.02 9.81 16.59
C THR A 178 -2.61 9.59 15.20
N VAL A 179 -1.74 9.46 14.20
CA VAL A 179 -2.10 9.21 12.81
C VAL A 179 -1.48 7.89 12.36
N THR A 180 -2.28 7.03 11.72
CA THR A 180 -1.82 5.79 11.09
C THR A 180 -2.17 5.80 9.62
N VAL A 181 -1.17 5.58 8.76
CA VAL A 181 -1.33 5.58 7.30
C VAL A 181 -0.75 4.27 6.73
N PRO A 182 -1.52 3.53 5.92
CA PRO A 182 -0.99 2.40 5.17
C PRO A 182 -0.19 2.86 3.95
N SER A 183 0.78 2.06 3.51
CA SER A 183 1.39 2.22 2.19
C SER A 183 0.44 1.80 1.07
N ASN A 184 0.83 2.04 -0.19
CA ASN A 184 0.26 1.29 -1.31
C ASN A 184 0.56 -0.21 -1.18
N THR A 185 -0.23 -1.02 -1.88
CA THR A 185 -0.02 -2.46 -2.00
C THR A 185 0.95 -2.76 -3.15
N VAL A 186 1.88 -3.68 -2.92
CA VAL A 186 2.76 -4.26 -3.94
C VAL A 186 2.46 -5.75 -4.12
N MET A 187 2.78 -6.31 -5.29
CA MET A 187 2.48 -7.69 -5.64
C MET A 187 3.63 -8.31 -6.45
N THR A 188 3.99 -9.54 -6.11
CA THR A 188 4.90 -10.38 -6.90
C THR A 188 4.22 -11.70 -7.24
N ILE A 189 4.21 -12.08 -8.51
CA ILE A 189 3.69 -13.37 -8.99
C ILE A 189 4.77 -14.44 -8.82
N VAL A 190 4.44 -15.53 -8.14
CA VAL A 190 5.32 -16.68 -7.91
C VAL A 190 5.04 -17.75 -8.96
N ASN A 191 5.98 -17.91 -9.88
CA ASN A 191 5.88 -18.94 -10.91
C ASN A 191 6.37 -20.29 -10.42
N SER A 192 5.72 -21.35 -10.92
CA SER A 192 6.13 -22.73 -10.66
C SER A 192 6.03 -23.59 -11.91
N SER A 193 6.86 -24.63 -11.96
CA SER A 193 6.82 -25.67 -12.98
C SER A 193 6.43 -27.00 -12.35
N GLY A 194 5.56 -27.77 -13.02
CA GLY A 194 5.21 -29.10 -12.57
C GLY A 194 4.33 -29.84 -13.57
N LEU A 195 4.48 -31.16 -13.64
CA LEU A 195 3.58 -32.04 -14.39
C LEU A 195 3.09 -33.14 -13.46
N ASN A 196 1.78 -33.39 -13.45
CA ASN A 196 1.19 -34.59 -12.87
C ASN A 196 0.89 -35.59 -13.99
N VAL A 197 1.50 -36.78 -13.93
CA VAL A 197 1.36 -37.81 -14.95
C VAL A 197 0.77 -39.06 -14.33
N MET A 198 -0.37 -39.50 -14.84
CA MET A 198 -1.04 -40.73 -14.41
C MET A 198 -1.24 -41.66 -15.60
N LYS A 199 -0.81 -42.93 -15.45
CA LYS A 199 -1.03 -43.98 -16.44
C LYS A 199 -2.03 -44.99 -15.90
N SER A 200 -3.03 -45.34 -16.70
CA SER A 200 -3.98 -46.41 -16.43
C SER A 200 -4.02 -47.38 -17.61
N VAL A 201 -4.49 -48.59 -17.35
CA VAL A 201 -4.72 -49.63 -18.36
C VAL A 201 -6.19 -50.04 -18.33
N SER A 202 -6.74 -50.44 -19.48
CA SER A 202 -8.14 -50.84 -19.61
C SER A 202 -8.51 -52.10 -18.81
N ALA A 203 -7.55 -52.97 -18.50
CA ALA A 203 -7.76 -54.19 -17.73
C ALA A 203 -6.49 -54.58 -16.95
N THR A 204 -6.64 -55.10 -15.73
CA THR A 204 -5.54 -55.61 -14.89
C THR A 204 -5.23 -57.08 -15.14
N GLU A 205 -6.12 -57.79 -15.82
CA GLU A 205 -5.98 -59.18 -16.26
C GLU A 205 -6.38 -59.27 -17.74
N ALA A 206 -5.61 -60.01 -18.54
CA ALA A 206 -5.86 -60.20 -19.97
C ALA A 206 -5.19 -61.50 -20.47
N GLY A 207 -5.77 -62.10 -21.51
CA GLY A 207 -5.24 -63.27 -22.20
C GLY A 207 -4.38 -62.91 -23.42
N VAL A 208 -3.71 -63.92 -23.99
CA VAL A 208 -2.97 -63.76 -25.25
C VAL A 208 -3.95 -63.45 -26.39
N GLY A 209 -3.73 -62.33 -27.08
CA GLY A 209 -4.57 -61.85 -28.18
C GLY A 209 -5.47 -60.67 -27.79
N ASP A 210 -5.63 -60.39 -26.50
CA ASP A 210 -6.39 -59.22 -26.04
C ASP A 210 -5.63 -57.91 -26.32
N THR A 211 -6.38 -56.83 -26.58
CA THR A 211 -5.81 -55.49 -26.73
C THR A 211 -5.92 -54.72 -25.41
N LEU A 212 -4.79 -54.33 -24.85
CA LEU A 212 -4.73 -53.43 -23.70
C LEU A 212 -4.64 -51.98 -24.18
N THR A 213 -5.57 -51.14 -23.73
CA THR A 213 -5.51 -49.70 -23.98
C THR A 213 -4.88 -49.00 -22.78
N TYR A 214 -3.71 -48.40 -22.99
CA TYR A 214 -3.07 -47.53 -22.00
C TYR A 214 -3.54 -46.09 -22.18
N THR A 215 -3.95 -45.45 -21.09
CA THR A 215 -4.31 -44.03 -21.08
C THR A 215 -3.32 -43.29 -20.18
N VAL A 216 -2.58 -42.33 -20.75
CA VAL A 216 -1.70 -41.44 -19.97
C VAL A 216 -2.33 -40.05 -19.92
N ARG A 217 -2.64 -39.59 -18.71
CA ARG A 217 -3.08 -38.22 -18.45
C ARG A 217 -1.87 -37.42 -18.00
N ILE A 218 -1.51 -36.38 -18.76
CA ILE A 218 -0.46 -35.41 -18.43
C ILE A 218 -1.17 -34.09 -18.12
N GLN A 219 -1.09 -33.65 -16.87
CA GLN A 219 -1.63 -32.37 -16.42
C GLN A 219 -0.47 -31.42 -16.14
N ASN A 220 -0.48 -30.22 -16.73
CA ASN A 220 0.40 -29.14 -16.30
C ASN A 220 -0.10 -28.63 -14.94
N SER A 221 0.67 -28.88 -13.89
CA SER A 221 0.37 -28.45 -12.52
C SER A 221 1.16 -27.19 -12.13
N GLY A 222 2.02 -26.68 -13.00
CA GLY A 222 2.70 -25.39 -12.82
C GLY A 222 1.85 -24.20 -13.25
N THR A 223 2.37 -22.99 -13.04
CA THR A 223 1.72 -21.72 -13.41
C THR A 223 2.11 -21.25 -14.81
N VAL A 224 3.17 -21.82 -15.38
CA VAL A 224 3.70 -21.44 -16.70
C VAL A 224 3.45 -22.52 -17.75
N THR A 225 3.38 -22.12 -19.02
CA THR A 225 3.19 -23.05 -20.13
C THR A 225 4.39 -23.98 -20.30
N ALA A 226 4.17 -25.29 -20.21
CA ALA A 226 5.16 -26.28 -20.63
C ALA A 226 5.28 -26.29 -22.16
N THR A 227 6.48 -26.03 -22.68
CA THR A 227 6.79 -26.06 -24.12
C THR A 227 7.66 -27.27 -24.45
N ASN A 228 7.68 -27.69 -25.72
CA ASN A 228 8.48 -28.84 -26.19
C ASN A 228 8.18 -30.16 -25.46
N VAL A 229 6.91 -30.41 -25.13
CA VAL A 229 6.49 -31.65 -24.45
C VAL A 229 6.65 -32.84 -25.39
N SER A 230 7.49 -33.80 -25.00
CA SER A 230 7.67 -35.09 -25.70
C SER A 230 7.17 -36.25 -24.84
N PHE A 231 6.40 -37.16 -25.44
CA PHE A 231 5.93 -38.37 -24.77
C PHE A 231 6.66 -39.60 -25.29
N LEU A 232 7.16 -40.44 -24.38
CA LEU A 232 7.81 -41.71 -24.68
C LEU A 232 7.27 -42.78 -23.72
N ASP A 233 6.80 -43.89 -24.28
CA ASP A 233 6.33 -45.04 -23.52
C ASP A 233 6.90 -46.33 -24.14
N PRO A 234 7.86 -46.99 -23.48
CA PRO A 234 8.43 -48.23 -23.99
C PRO A 234 7.39 -49.34 -24.10
N ILE A 235 7.36 -50.01 -25.25
CA ILE A 235 6.47 -51.16 -25.47
C ILE A 235 7.01 -52.37 -24.69
N PRO A 236 6.26 -52.93 -23.73
CA PRO A 236 6.74 -54.05 -22.93
C PRO A 236 7.00 -55.31 -23.76
N ALA A 237 7.99 -56.12 -23.35
CA ALA A 237 8.24 -57.41 -23.97
C ALA A 237 6.99 -58.31 -23.90
N GLY A 238 6.74 -59.07 -24.97
CA GLY A 238 5.52 -59.90 -25.09
C GLY A 238 4.28 -59.14 -25.58
N THR A 239 4.39 -57.84 -25.84
CA THR A 239 3.34 -57.03 -26.48
C THR A 239 3.80 -56.52 -27.85
N THR A 240 2.87 -56.11 -28.69
CA THR A 240 3.16 -55.43 -29.96
C THR A 240 2.34 -54.15 -30.03
N PHE A 241 2.94 -53.08 -30.55
CA PHE A 241 2.23 -51.82 -30.73
C PHE A 241 1.18 -51.94 -31.83
N VAL A 242 -0.05 -51.56 -31.52
CA VAL A 242 -1.13 -51.48 -32.52
C VAL A 242 -0.94 -50.19 -33.31
N ALA A 243 -0.50 -50.29 -34.57
CA ALA A 243 -0.31 -49.12 -35.42
C ALA A 243 -1.59 -48.28 -35.56
N ASN A 244 -1.45 -46.96 -35.66
CA ASN A 244 -2.55 -45.98 -35.77
C ASN A 244 -3.52 -45.96 -34.57
N SER A 245 -3.14 -46.51 -33.41
CA SER A 245 -3.98 -46.52 -32.20
C SER A 245 -3.80 -45.30 -31.28
N VAL A 246 -2.80 -44.47 -31.53
CA VAL A 246 -2.51 -43.28 -30.70
C VAL A 246 -3.54 -42.19 -31.01
N THR A 247 -4.14 -41.65 -29.96
CA THR A 247 -5.01 -40.46 -30.01
C THR A 247 -4.56 -39.46 -28.96
N ILE A 248 -4.75 -38.17 -29.23
CA ILE A 248 -4.47 -37.07 -28.29
C ILE A 248 -5.78 -36.36 -28.04
N ASN A 249 -6.19 -36.24 -26.77
CA ASN A 249 -7.49 -35.67 -26.39
C ASN A 249 -8.70 -36.35 -27.08
N GLY A 250 -8.58 -37.64 -27.41
CA GLY A 250 -9.65 -38.40 -28.05
C GLY A 250 -9.77 -38.20 -29.56
N THR A 251 -8.82 -37.49 -30.19
CA THR A 251 -8.69 -37.34 -31.65
C THR A 251 -7.46 -38.01 -32.21
#